data_AF-A0A507BSE8-F1
#
_entry.id   AF-A0A507BSE8-F1
#
_cell.length_a   1.000
_cell.length_b   1.000
_cell.length_c   1.000
_cell.angle_alpha   90.00
_cell.angle_beta   90.00
_cell.angle_gamma   90.00
#
_symmetry.space_group_name_H-M   'P 1'
#
loop_
_entity.id
_entity.type
_entity.pdbx_description
1 polymer ?
#
loop_
_entity_poly.entity_id
_entity_poly.type
_entity_poly.pdbx_seq_one_letter_code
_entity_poly.pdbx_strand_id
1 'polypeptide(L)'
;MKLYVICTVLLGLLILAYAEKTEKEAALAARQLLNSTIHAELVTIVSNTEKPDLNGFPFGSLEYITPDCTSNNGDVIMYLADISVEGEDVQRDGERVSVTIRDLTYYRDTDGPGVMDRARLSLLGTIAPIADDQVKDVESCFFKIHPDAAYWKYAHVFRMWRLTPKEIYWVGGFGSRHYIGWISVDLYQTATSAALVVKQQRKRRV
;
A
#
# COMPACT_ATOMS: atom_id res chain seq x y z
N MET A 1 23.64 -45.31 4.08
CA MET A 1 24.50 -44.13 3.83
C MET A 1 23.70 -43.11 3.01
N LYS A 2 23.57 -41.89 3.55
CA LYS A 2 22.91 -40.68 2.98
C LYS A 2 21.37 -40.64 2.92
N LEU A 3 20.76 -40.29 4.06
CA LEU A 3 19.43 -39.70 4.15
C LEU A 3 19.55 -38.34 4.89
N TYR A 4 20.11 -37.34 4.21
CA TYR A 4 20.34 -35.99 4.76
C TYR A 4 20.09 -34.92 3.68
N VAL A 5 18.90 -34.90 3.06
CA VAL A 5 18.48 -33.78 2.21
C VAL A 5 16.95 -33.60 2.26
N ILE A 6 16.37 -33.56 3.46
CA ILE A 6 14.98 -33.09 3.65
C ILE A 6 14.95 -32.20 4.90
N CYS A 7 15.66 -31.07 4.87
CA CYS A 7 15.59 -30.10 5.98
C CYS A 7 15.77 -28.63 5.56
N THR A 8 16.03 -28.35 4.28
CA THR A 8 16.30 -26.97 3.82
C THR A 8 15.14 -26.31 3.08
N VAL A 9 14.13 -27.07 2.62
CA VAL A 9 13.03 -26.50 1.81
C VAL A 9 11.80 -26.10 2.66
N LEU A 10 11.70 -26.59 3.90
CA LEU A 10 10.61 -26.24 4.82
C LEU A 10 10.84 -24.94 5.62
N LEU A 11 12.06 -24.39 5.61
CA LEU A 11 12.38 -23.18 6.39
C LEU A 11 11.97 -21.88 5.69
N GLY A 12 11.76 -21.89 4.37
CA GLY A 12 11.43 -20.69 3.59
C GLY A 12 9.93 -20.35 3.49
N LEU A 13 9.05 -21.24 3.95
CA LEU A 13 7.59 -21.11 3.85
C LEU A 13 6.91 -20.62 5.14
N LEU A 14 7.72 -20.21 6.14
CA LEU A 14 7.27 -19.92 7.51
C LEU A 14 7.58 -18.49 7.99
N ILE A 15 8.01 -17.59 7.10
CA ILE A 15 8.47 -16.24 7.52
C ILE A 15 7.35 -15.18 7.51
N LEU A 16 6.14 -15.49 7.05
CA LEU A 16 4.98 -14.57 7.11
C LEU A 16 4.20 -14.59 8.44
N ALA A 17 4.80 -15.13 9.52
CA ALA A 17 4.13 -15.24 10.83
C ALA A 17 5.05 -14.98 12.04
N TYR A 18 6.20 -14.32 11.85
CA TYR A 18 6.85 -13.72 13.01
C TYR A 18 6.14 -12.40 13.28
N ALA A 19 5.39 -12.36 14.39
CA ALA A 19 4.88 -11.13 14.95
C ALA A 19 6.07 -10.21 15.18
N GLU A 20 6.25 -9.25 14.28
CA GLU A 20 7.35 -8.32 14.24
C GLU A 20 7.48 -7.65 15.60
N LYS A 21 8.68 -7.68 16.18
CA LYS A 21 8.94 -7.16 17.53
C LYS A 21 9.75 -5.88 17.50
N THR A 22 10.47 -5.67 16.40
CA THR A 22 11.36 -4.53 16.19
C THR A 22 10.86 -3.65 15.07
N GLU A 23 11.27 -2.38 15.09
CA GLU A 23 10.97 -1.42 14.03
C GLU A 23 11.46 -1.90 12.66
N LYS A 24 12.63 -2.55 12.61
CA LYS A 24 13.20 -3.11 11.37
C LYS A 24 12.35 -4.25 10.78
N GLU A 25 11.85 -5.14 11.63
CA GLU A 25 10.92 -6.21 11.19
C GLU A 25 9.59 -5.60 10.74
N ALA A 26 9.11 -4.58 11.45
CA ALA A 26 7.90 -3.85 11.08
C ALA A 26 8.05 -3.12 9.74
N ALA A 27 9.22 -2.54 9.44
CA ALA A 27 9.51 -1.93 8.15
C ALA A 27 9.41 -2.95 7.00
N LEU A 28 9.95 -4.16 7.20
CA LEU A 28 9.84 -5.25 6.22
C LEU A 28 8.38 -5.71 6.06
N ALA A 29 7.66 -5.90 7.18
CA ALA A 29 6.25 -6.30 7.16
C ALA A 29 5.36 -5.25 6.49
N ALA A 30 5.60 -3.96 6.73
CA ALA A 30 4.92 -2.85 6.07
C ALA A 30 5.10 -2.91 4.55
N ARG A 31 6.34 -3.14 4.09
CA ARG A 31 6.62 -3.31 2.67
C ARG A 31 5.96 -4.54 2.08
N GLN A 32 5.88 -5.66 2.81
CA GLN A 32 5.14 -6.85 2.37
C GLN A 32 3.65 -6.57 2.26
N LEU A 33 3.07 -5.82 3.20
CA LEU A 33 1.67 -5.45 3.19
C LEU A 33 1.34 -4.52 2.01
N LEU A 34 2.18 -3.52 1.71
CA LEU A 34 2.01 -2.69 0.51
C LEU A 34 1.98 -3.53 -0.78
N ASN A 35 2.75 -4.60 -0.85
CA ASN A 35 2.78 -5.50 -2.02
C ASN A 35 1.64 -6.53 -2.07
N SER A 36 0.85 -6.68 -1.01
CA SER A 36 -0.18 -7.72 -0.93
C SER A 36 -1.57 -7.27 -1.37
N THR A 37 -1.78 -5.96 -1.52
CA THR A 37 -3.03 -5.36 -1.98
C THR A 37 -2.78 -4.43 -3.16
N ILE A 38 -3.86 -4.15 -3.88
CA ILE A 38 -3.90 -3.21 -5.00
C ILE A 38 -4.90 -2.06 -4.74
N HIS A 39 -5.46 -2.00 -3.52
CA HIS A 39 -6.37 -0.97 -3.06
C HIS A 39 -5.93 -0.41 -1.71
N ALA A 40 -6.18 0.88 -1.49
CA ALA A 40 -5.94 1.54 -0.21
C ALA A 40 -6.90 2.71 -0.02
N GLU A 41 -7.05 3.17 1.22
CA GLU A 41 -7.85 4.36 1.51
C GLU A 41 -6.95 5.60 1.53
N LEU A 42 -7.15 6.50 0.56
CA LEU A 42 -6.54 7.82 0.50
C LEU A 42 -7.37 8.79 1.33
N VAL A 43 -6.71 9.57 2.19
CA VAL A 43 -7.31 10.67 2.93
C VAL A 43 -6.67 11.99 2.50
N THR A 44 -7.51 12.90 2.00
CA THR A 44 -7.18 14.27 1.61
C THR A 44 -7.88 15.28 2.52
N ILE A 45 -7.64 16.57 2.29
CA ILE A 45 -8.32 17.68 2.97
C ILE A 45 -9.21 18.40 1.95
N VAL A 46 -10.52 18.37 2.19
CA VAL A 46 -11.50 18.98 1.28
C VAL A 46 -11.21 20.47 1.11
N SER A 47 -11.09 20.88 -0.14
CA SER A 47 -10.89 22.27 -0.49
C SER A 47 -12.17 23.12 -0.47
N ASN A 48 -12.00 24.43 -0.29
CA ASN A 48 -13.10 25.38 -0.34
C ASN A 48 -13.75 25.53 -1.72
N THR A 49 -13.09 25.12 -2.81
CA THR A 49 -13.66 25.18 -4.16
C THR A 49 -14.55 23.99 -4.46
N GLU A 50 -14.18 22.82 -3.96
CA GLU A 50 -14.97 21.61 -4.12
C GLU A 50 -16.26 21.73 -3.29
N LYS A 51 -16.11 22.03 -1.99
CA LYS A 51 -17.26 22.18 -1.10
C LYS A 51 -16.98 23.21 0.01
N PRO A 52 -17.38 24.49 -0.18
CA PRO A 52 -17.08 25.57 0.76
C PRO A 52 -17.41 25.26 2.22
N ASP A 53 -18.57 24.65 2.49
CA ASP A 53 -19.03 24.34 3.84
C ASP A 53 -18.24 23.22 4.53
N LEU A 54 -17.49 22.43 3.78
CA LEU A 54 -16.65 21.34 4.29
C LEU A 54 -15.15 21.63 4.17
N ASN A 55 -14.77 22.87 3.83
CA ASN A 55 -13.36 23.23 3.71
C ASN A 55 -12.58 22.86 4.98
N GLY A 56 -11.50 22.09 4.82
CA GLY A 56 -10.65 21.62 5.92
C GLY A 56 -11.07 20.28 6.54
N PHE A 57 -12.19 19.68 6.12
CA PHE A 57 -12.56 18.34 6.58
C PHE A 57 -11.65 17.27 5.95
N PRO A 58 -11.26 16.22 6.69
CA PRO A 58 -10.63 15.06 6.08
C PRO A 58 -11.66 14.29 5.26
N PHE A 59 -11.30 13.91 4.04
CA PHE A 59 -12.12 13.08 3.16
C PHE A 59 -11.38 11.81 2.80
N GLY A 60 -12.02 10.66 2.98
CA GLY A 60 -11.45 9.35 2.69
C GLY A 60 -12.11 8.69 1.48
N SER A 61 -11.31 8.29 0.49
CA SER A 61 -11.74 7.54 -0.70
C SER A 61 -10.93 6.25 -0.87
N LEU A 62 -11.53 5.24 -1.49
CA LEU A 62 -10.85 3.99 -1.83
C LEU A 62 -10.23 4.11 -3.21
N GLU A 63 -8.91 3.92 -3.31
CA GLU A 63 -8.15 4.11 -4.54
C GLU A 63 -7.44 2.85 -5.02
N TYR A 64 -7.22 2.77 -6.33
CA TYR A 64 -6.29 1.81 -6.94
C TYR A 64 -4.85 2.26 -6.67
N ILE A 65 -4.05 1.34 -6.13
CA ILE A 65 -2.65 1.60 -5.80
C ILE A 65 -1.71 0.56 -6.38
N THR A 66 -0.45 0.95 -6.53
CA THR A 66 0.69 0.04 -6.69
C THR A 66 1.91 0.63 -5.99
N PRO A 67 2.82 -0.19 -5.42
CA PRO A 67 4.16 0.29 -5.13
C PRO A 67 4.82 0.89 -6.38
N ASP A 68 5.61 1.95 -6.21
CA ASP A 68 6.36 2.58 -7.29
C ASP A 68 7.41 1.62 -7.86
N CYS A 69 7.19 1.23 -9.11
CA CYS A 69 8.02 0.29 -9.85
C CYS A 69 9.32 0.91 -10.37
N THR A 70 9.45 2.24 -10.36
CA THR A 70 10.62 2.96 -10.88
C THR A 70 11.70 3.12 -9.80
N SER A 71 11.30 3.57 -8.61
CA SER A 71 12.20 3.76 -7.46
C SER A 71 12.31 2.50 -6.59
N ASN A 72 11.25 1.70 -6.51
CA ASN A 72 11.11 0.55 -5.62
C ASN A 72 11.43 0.87 -4.13
N ASN A 73 11.23 2.12 -3.72
CA ASN A 73 11.46 2.62 -2.36
C ASN A 73 10.21 2.50 -1.46
N GLY A 74 9.09 1.99 -1.98
CA GLY A 74 7.84 1.89 -1.22
C GLY A 74 6.98 3.14 -1.27
N ASP A 75 7.29 4.09 -2.14
CA ASP A 75 6.36 5.12 -2.59
C ASP A 75 5.14 4.45 -3.26
N VAL A 76 4.00 5.14 -3.25
CA VAL A 76 2.73 4.59 -3.74
C VAL A 76 2.27 5.37 -4.96
N ILE A 77 1.97 4.66 -6.03
CA ILE A 77 1.40 5.24 -7.26
C ILE A 77 -0.12 5.08 -7.24
N MET A 78 -0.80 6.15 -7.63
CA MET A 78 -2.25 6.23 -7.83
C MET A 78 -2.57 6.83 -9.20
N TYR A 79 -3.75 6.51 -9.71
CA TYR A 79 -4.27 7.07 -10.96
C TYR A 79 -5.63 7.71 -10.69
N LEU A 80 -5.63 9.02 -10.49
CA LEU A 80 -6.77 9.78 -9.97
C LEU A 80 -7.44 10.58 -11.09
N ALA A 81 -8.77 10.66 -11.04
CA ALA A 81 -9.53 11.49 -11.97
C ALA A 81 -9.42 12.96 -11.55
N ASP A 82 -9.24 13.88 -12.50
CA ASP A 82 -9.19 15.31 -12.18
C ASP A 82 -10.54 15.85 -11.64
N ILE A 83 -11.63 15.11 -11.84
CA ILE A 83 -12.99 15.48 -11.44
C ILE A 83 -13.45 14.91 -10.09
N SER A 84 -12.63 14.06 -9.45
CA SER A 84 -12.99 13.50 -8.15
C SER A 84 -12.53 14.43 -7.02
N VAL A 85 -13.19 14.33 -5.86
CA VAL A 85 -12.89 15.17 -4.69
C VAL A 85 -11.40 15.06 -4.32
N GLU A 86 -10.89 13.83 -4.21
CA GLU A 86 -9.48 13.59 -3.93
C GLU A 86 -8.56 14.06 -5.05
N GLY A 87 -8.98 13.94 -6.32
CA GLY A 87 -8.23 14.44 -7.47
C GLY A 87 -8.08 15.97 -7.48
N GLU A 88 -9.14 16.70 -7.15
CA GLU A 88 -9.09 18.15 -6.98
C GLU A 88 -8.26 18.56 -5.75
N ASP A 89 -8.45 17.86 -4.63
CA ASP A 89 -7.75 18.15 -3.38
C ASP A 89 -6.23 18.01 -3.55
N VAL A 90 -5.74 16.92 -4.15
CA VAL A 90 -4.29 16.70 -4.32
C VAL A 90 -3.65 17.65 -5.33
N GLN A 91 -4.41 18.14 -6.32
CA GLN A 91 -3.94 19.17 -7.23
C GLN A 91 -3.75 20.52 -6.53
N ARG A 92 -4.56 20.79 -5.51
CA ARG A 92 -4.51 22.04 -4.75
C ARG A 92 -3.53 21.97 -3.59
N ASP A 93 -3.54 20.89 -2.82
CA ASP A 93 -2.71 20.66 -1.65
C ASP A 93 -2.26 19.20 -1.58
N GLY A 94 -1.18 18.91 -2.31
CA GLY A 94 -0.48 17.65 -2.24
C GLY A 94 0.45 17.51 -1.03
N GLU A 95 0.52 18.48 -0.10
CA GLU A 95 1.52 18.44 0.98
C GLU A 95 1.11 17.57 2.17
N ARG A 96 -0.18 17.27 2.29
CA ARG A 96 -0.79 16.67 3.48
C ARG A 96 -1.83 15.63 3.10
N VAL A 97 -1.36 14.41 2.84
CA VAL A 97 -2.23 13.25 2.61
C VAL A 97 -1.84 12.09 3.51
N SER A 98 -2.78 11.17 3.70
CA SER A 98 -2.46 9.86 4.27
C SER A 98 -3.06 8.73 3.45
N VAL A 99 -2.37 7.62 3.34
CA VAL A 99 -2.86 6.38 2.73
C VAL A 99 -2.85 5.28 3.78
N THR A 100 -4.00 4.64 3.98
CA THR A 100 -4.15 3.50 4.87
C THR A 100 -4.30 2.22 4.06
N ILE A 101 -3.48 1.23 4.40
CA ILE A 101 -3.46 -0.09 3.80
C ILE A 101 -3.78 -1.10 4.88
N ARG A 102 -4.64 -2.07 4.56
CA ARG A 102 -5.09 -3.11 5.49
C ARG A 102 -4.90 -4.48 4.86
N ASP A 103 -4.60 -5.47 5.68
CA ASP A 103 -4.58 -6.87 5.25
C ASP A 103 -6.02 -7.38 5.01
N LEU A 104 -6.32 -7.70 3.75
CA LEU A 104 -7.65 -8.14 3.29
C LEU A 104 -7.81 -9.67 3.22
N THR A 105 -6.82 -10.46 3.66
CA THR A 105 -6.82 -11.93 3.47
C THR A 105 -7.91 -12.69 4.26
N TYR A 106 -8.77 -12.02 5.02
CA TYR A 106 -9.68 -12.65 5.97
C TYR A 106 -11.16 -12.23 5.88
N TYR A 107 -11.68 -11.95 4.68
CA TYR A 107 -13.14 -11.77 4.47
C TYR A 107 -13.96 -13.09 4.55
N ARG A 108 -13.48 -14.09 5.30
CA ARG A 108 -14.22 -15.31 5.60
C ARG A 108 -14.47 -15.39 7.10
N ASP A 109 -15.47 -14.63 7.51
CA ASP A 109 -16.04 -14.72 8.84
C ASP A 109 -16.75 -16.07 8.97
N THR A 110 -16.35 -16.87 9.96
CA THR A 110 -17.30 -17.52 10.86
C THR A 110 -16.70 -17.97 12.18
N ASP A 111 -15.38 -18.12 12.38
CA ASP A 111 -14.83 -18.56 13.68
C ASP A 111 -13.38 -18.06 13.97
N GLY A 112 -13.05 -16.79 13.69
CA GLY A 112 -11.67 -16.29 13.83
C GLY A 112 -11.50 -14.88 14.43
N PRO A 113 -10.25 -14.48 14.74
CA PRO A 113 -9.95 -13.15 15.23
C PRO A 113 -10.39 -12.07 14.22
N GLY A 114 -10.99 -10.99 14.73
CA GLY A 114 -11.60 -9.94 13.92
C GLY A 114 -10.59 -9.07 13.16
N VAL A 115 -11.08 -8.13 12.35
CA VAL A 115 -10.24 -7.26 11.49
C VAL A 115 -9.18 -6.45 12.25
N MET A 116 -9.40 -6.19 13.55
CA MET A 116 -8.45 -5.44 14.39
C MET A 116 -7.20 -6.24 14.79
N ASP A 117 -7.22 -7.56 14.61
CA ASP A 117 -6.07 -8.44 14.83
C ASP A 117 -5.14 -8.49 13.61
N ARG A 118 -5.48 -7.75 12.54
CA ARG A 118 -4.72 -7.73 11.29
C ARG A 118 -3.76 -6.56 11.21
N ALA A 119 -2.79 -6.69 10.31
CA ALA A 119 -1.83 -5.65 10.04
C ALA A 119 -2.47 -4.45 9.33
N ARG A 120 -2.07 -3.24 9.73
CA ARG A 120 -2.42 -1.98 9.09
C ARG A 120 -1.18 -1.12 8.96
N LEU A 121 -1.06 -0.47 7.82
CA LEU A 121 -0.01 0.47 7.50
C LEU A 121 -0.66 1.82 7.18
N SER A 122 -0.20 2.88 7.82
CA SER A 122 -0.56 4.25 7.48
C SER A 122 0.68 4.99 7.00
N LEU A 123 0.62 5.50 5.78
CA LEU A 123 1.66 6.32 5.15
C LEU A 123 1.16 7.76 5.14
N LEU A 124 1.85 8.66 5.83
CA LEU A 124 1.52 10.08 5.85
C LEU A 124 2.61 10.83 5.10
N GLY A 125 2.25 11.72 4.19
CA GLY A 125 3.26 12.37 3.36
C GLY A 125 2.69 13.31 2.32
N THR A 126 3.45 13.46 1.25
CA THR A 126 3.11 14.31 0.12
C THR A 126 2.73 13.48 -1.08
N ILE A 127 1.88 14.03 -1.92
CA ILE A 127 1.51 13.47 -3.21
C ILE A 127 1.76 14.50 -4.31
N ALA A 128 2.42 14.08 -5.38
CA ALA A 128 2.80 14.94 -6.48
C ALA A 128 2.55 14.23 -7.82
N PRO A 129 2.27 14.96 -8.91
CA PRO A 129 2.12 14.35 -10.21
C PRO A 129 3.45 13.71 -10.65
N ILE A 130 3.37 12.59 -11.36
CA ILE A 130 4.54 11.98 -12.00
C ILE A 130 5.06 12.92 -13.09
N ALA A 131 6.39 13.10 -13.14
CA ALA A 131 7.04 13.91 -14.17
C ALA A 131 6.83 13.30 -15.57
N ASP A 132 6.63 14.15 -16.59
CA ASP A 132 6.24 13.74 -17.95
C ASP A 132 7.17 12.67 -18.56
N ASP A 133 8.47 12.73 -18.25
CA ASP A 133 9.48 11.78 -18.72
C ASP A 133 9.40 10.39 -18.05
N GLN A 134 8.73 10.30 -16.90
CA GLN A 134 8.51 9.06 -16.14
C GLN A 134 7.11 8.44 -16.35
N VAL A 135 6.14 9.22 -16.83
CA VAL A 135 4.72 8.80 -16.91
C VAL A 135 4.56 7.48 -17.63
N LYS A 136 5.23 7.28 -18.78
CA LYS A 136 5.07 6.07 -19.59
C LYS A 136 5.53 4.80 -18.86
N ASP A 137 6.62 4.88 -18.11
CA ASP A 137 7.15 3.73 -17.37
C ASP A 137 6.25 3.38 -16.18
N VAL A 138 5.75 4.41 -15.49
CA VAL A 138 4.77 4.27 -14.40
C VAL A 138 3.45 3.70 -14.91
N GLU A 139 2.91 4.21 -16.01
CA GLU A 139 1.70 3.68 -16.65
C GLU A 139 1.85 2.21 -17.01
N SER A 140 3.00 1.82 -17.57
CA SER A 140 3.24 0.43 -17.96
C SER A 140 3.15 -0.54 -16.78
N CYS A 141 3.63 -0.15 -15.60
CA CYS A 141 3.56 -1.03 -14.43
C CYS A 141 2.21 -0.93 -13.72
N PHE A 142 1.61 0.26 -13.65
CA PHE A 142 0.31 0.48 -13.06
C PHE A 142 -0.78 -0.32 -13.79
N PHE A 143 -0.87 -0.19 -15.12
CA PHE A 143 -1.90 -0.87 -15.91
C PHE A 143 -1.66 -2.37 -16.07
N LYS A 144 -0.46 -2.87 -15.76
CA LYS A 144 -0.23 -4.31 -15.64
C LYS A 144 -0.93 -4.90 -14.42
N ILE A 145 -1.05 -4.11 -13.34
CA ILE A 145 -1.74 -4.49 -12.10
C ILE A 145 -3.24 -4.17 -12.19
N HIS A 146 -3.58 -3.05 -12.87
CA HIS A 146 -4.94 -2.54 -13.05
C HIS A 146 -5.30 -2.40 -14.55
N PRO A 147 -5.56 -3.51 -15.28
CA PRO A 147 -5.76 -3.45 -16.74
C PRO A 147 -7.00 -2.68 -17.19
N ASP A 148 -8.03 -2.62 -16.34
CA ASP A 148 -9.26 -1.87 -16.59
C ASP A 148 -9.04 -0.35 -16.52
N ALA A 149 -8.16 0.12 -15.63
CA ALA A 149 -7.84 1.53 -15.47
C ALA A 149 -7.22 2.17 -16.73
N ALA A 150 -6.59 1.37 -17.60
CA ALA A 150 -6.03 1.83 -18.88
C ALA A 150 -7.08 2.44 -19.82
N TYR A 151 -8.36 2.09 -19.63
CA TYR A 151 -9.47 2.56 -20.45
C TYR A 151 -10.19 3.78 -19.85
N TRP A 152 -9.96 4.12 -18.58
CA TRP A 152 -10.69 5.21 -17.91
C TRP A 152 -10.40 6.59 -18.51
N LYS A 153 -9.22 6.77 -19.12
CA LYS A 153 -8.85 7.99 -19.86
C LYS A 153 -9.77 8.35 -21.03
N TYR A 154 -10.57 7.39 -21.51
CA TYR A 154 -11.57 7.66 -22.55
C TYR A 154 -12.85 8.28 -21.99
N ALA A 155 -13.08 8.20 -20.67
CA ALA A 155 -14.25 8.78 -20.01
C ALA A 155 -13.94 10.15 -19.40
N HIS A 156 -12.82 10.29 -18.70
CA HIS A 156 -12.40 11.53 -18.03
C HIS A 156 -10.88 11.73 -18.12
N VAL A 157 -10.41 12.91 -17.70
CA VAL A 157 -8.98 13.18 -17.53
C VAL A 157 -8.52 12.56 -16.23
N PHE A 158 -7.45 11.78 -16.30
CA PHE A 158 -6.80 11.16 -15.15
C PHE A 158 -5.31 11.48 -15.18
N ARG A 159 -4.68 11.50 -14.01
CA ARG A 159 -3.24 11.75 -13.84
C ARG A 159 -2.61 10.70 -12.95
N MET A 160 -1.34 10.41 -13.22
CA MET A 160 -0.51 9.58 -12.36
C MET A 160 0.06 10.41 -11.22
N TRP A 161 -0.11 9.92 -10.00
CA TRP A 161 0.35 10.56 -8.78
C TRP A 161 1.28 9.64 -8.00
N ARG A 162 2.32 10.20 -7.39
CA ARG A 162 3.22 9.52 -6.47
C ARG A 162 3.04 10.10 -5.08
N LEU A 163 2.67 9.24 -4.13
CA LEU A 163 2.77 9.52 -2.71
C LEU A 163 4.15 9.11 -2.20
N THR A 164 4.85 10.07 -1.60
CA THR A 164 6.13 9.88 -0.90
C THR A 164 5.89 10.01 0.61
N PRO A 165 6.04 8.92 1.40
CA PRO A 165 5.84 8.97 2.83
C PRO A 165 6.86 9.89 3.53
N LYS A 166 6.38 10.78 4.38
CA LYS A 166 7.16 11.58 5.35
C LYS A 166 7.19 10.91 6.73
N GLU A 167 6.09 10.24 7.09
CA GLU A 167 5.92 9.51 8.35
C GLU A 167 5.19 8.20 8.09
N ILE A 168 5.52 7.16 8.86
CA ILE A 168 4.99 5.82 8.66
C ILE A 168 4.56 5.26 10.00
N TYR A 169 3.32 4.80 10.10
CA TYR A 169 2.78 4.18 11.29
C TYR A 169 2.33 2.75 10.99
N TRP A 170 2.73 1.83 11.86
CA TRP A 170 2.42 0.41 11.72
C TRP A 170 1.66 -0.11 12.93
N VAL A 171 0.68 -0.96 12.65
CA VAL A 171 0.01 -1.79 13.65
C VAL A 171 -0.07 -3.21 13.12
N GLY A 172 0.73 -4.14 13.63
CA GLY A 172 0.76 -5.51 13.10
C GLY A 172 -0.40 -6.42 13.52
N GLY A 173 -1.17 -6.00 14.52
CA GLY A 173 -2.28 -6.77 15.08
C GLY A 173 -2.66 -6.26 16.46
N PHE A 174 -3.48 -7.01 17.18
CA PHE A 174 -3.91 -6.65 18.53
C PHE A 174 -3.02 -7.28 19.62
N GLY A 175 -2.88 -6.58 20.75
CA GLY A 175 -2.13 -7.05 21.93
C GLY A 175 -0.62 -6.77 21.89
N SER A 176 0.11 -7.25 22.91
CA SER A 176 1.56 -7.03 23.09
C SER A 176 2.45 -7.94 22.23
N ARG A 177 1.88 -8.56 21.20
CA ARG A 177 2.59 -9.53 20.36
C ARG A 177 3.23 -8.89 19.13
N HIS A 178 2.79 -7.73 18.72
CA HIS A 178 3.23 -7.07 17.49
C HIS A 178 3.90 -5.74 17.81
N TYR A 179 4.68 -5.25 16.85
CA TYR A 179 5.16 -3.89 16.87
C TYR A 179 3.97 -2.98 16.58
N ILE A 180 3.85 -1.91 17.37
CA ILE A 180 2.86 -0.86 17.18
C ILE A 180 3.60 0.44 17.39
N GLY A 181 3.75 1.23 16.33
CA GLY A 181 4.54 2.45 16.43
C GLY A 181 4.93 3.05 15.08
N TRP A 182 5.65 4.17 15.20
CA TRP A 182 6.26 4.89 14.09
C TRP A 182 7.47 4.14 13.56
N ILE A 183 7.62 4.06 12.24
CA ILE A 183 8.75 3.44 11.56
C ILE A 183 9.55 4.53 10.85
N SER A 184 10.88 4.48 10.98
CA SER A 184 11.81 5.27 10.20
C SER A 184 11.58 5.10 8.69
N VAL A 185 11.42 6.22 7.99
CA VAL A 185 11.29 6.25 6.53
C VAL A 185 12.48 5.56 5.86
N ASP A 186 13.71 5.78 6.35
CA ASP A 186 14.91 5.15 5.79
C ASP A 186 14.87 3.62 5.92
N LEU A 187 14.43 3.11 7.08
CA LEU A 187 14.27 1.66 7.28
C LEU A 187 13.21 1.08 6.33
N TYR A 188 12.08 1.77 6.18
CA TYR A 188 11.02 1.36 5.26
C TYR A 188 11.48 1.40 3.79
N GLN A 189 12.19 2.45 3.38
CA GLN A 189 12.62 2.63 1.99
C GLN A 189 13.70 1.61 1.59
N THR A 190 14.61 1.31 2.51
CA THR A 190 15.68 0.33 2.30
C THR A 190 15.23 -1.12 2.52
N ALA A 191 14.08 -1.35 3.16
CA ALA A 191 13.48 -2.67 3.31
C ALA A 191 13.04 -3.21 1.93
N THR A 192 13.97 -3.90 1.25
CA THR A 192 13.71 -4.45 -0.07
C THR A 192 12.73 -5.62 0.06
N SER A 193 11.56 -5.51 -0.55
CA SER A 193 10.55 -6.59 -0.60
C SER A 193 10.94 -7.77 -1.49
N ALA A 194 12.18 -7.80 -2.00
CA ALA A 194 12.69 -8.85 -2.88
C ALA A 194 12.82 -10.23 -2.19
N ALA A 195 12.62 -10.30 -0.87
CA ALA A 195 12.50 -11.55 -0.16
C ALA A 195 11.03 -11.83 0.17
N LEU A 196 10.49 -12.88 -0.47
CA LEU A 196 9.30 -13.66 -0.07
C LEU A 196 7.94 -13.27 -0.68
N VAL A 197 7.86 -13.03 -1.99
CA VAL A 197 6.66 -13.45 -2.74
C VAL A 197 6.77 -14.97 -2.95
N VAL A 198 6.50 -15.75 -1.90
CA VAL A 198 6.10 -17.13 -2.11
C VAL A 198 4.77 -17.06 -2.84
N LYS A 199 4.79 -17.38 -4.14
CA LYS A 199 3.57 -17.59 -4.95
C LYS A 199 2.61 -18.47 -4.15
N GLN A 200 1.56 -17.86 -3.60
CA GLN A 200 0.46 -18.60 -3.04
C GLN A 200 -0.19 -19.31 -4.23
N GLN A 201 0.15 -20.58 -4.43
CA GLN A 201 -0.51 -21.40 -5.43
C GLN A 201 -1.99 -21.39 -5.10
N ARG A 202 -2.80 -20.77 -5.97
CA ARG A 202 -4.25 -20.97 -6.01
C ARG A 202 -4.51 -22.48 -6.05
N LYS A 203 -4.82 -23.09 -4.89
CA LYS A 203 -5.42 -24.42 -4.86
C LYS A 203 -6.77 -24.31 -5.56
N ARG A 204 -6.81 -24.68 -6.85
CA ARG A 204 -8.06 -25.12 -7.47
C ARG A 204 -8.52 -26.32 -6.66
N ARG A 205 -9.59 -26.16 -5.87
CA ARG A 205 -10.34 -27.31 -5.38
C ARG A 205 -11.03 -27.94 -6.60
N VAL A 206 -10.67 -29.19 -6.86
CA VAL A 206 -11.52 -30.14 -7.60
C VAL A 206 -12.59 -30.62 -6.64
#